data_AF-X0XB66-F1
#
_entry.id   AF-X0XB66-F1
#
_cell.length_a   1.000
_cell.length_b   1.000
_cell.length_c   1.000
_cell.angle_alpha   90.00
_cell.angle_beta   90.00
_cell.angle_gamma   90.00
#
_symmetry.space_group_name_H-M   'P 1'
#
loop_
_entity.id
_entity.type
_entity.pdbx_description
1 polymer ?
#
loop_
_entity_poly.entity_id
_entity_poly.type
_entity_poly.pdbx_seq_one_letter_code
_entity_poly.pdbx_strand_id
1 'polypeptide(L)'
;MWMIEGTWSGYTSSQQKIQHREYVSQSKSGNAFVEQVRALGYGIRYTDGTMLVLRIAKVPRRKLRAMDGYGKLIRECIAQGVTSVADLPPA
;
A
#
# COMPACT_ATOMS: atom_id res chain seq x y z
N MET A 1 12.90 0.97 -10.48
CA MET A 1 12.21 1.59 -9.31
C MET A 1 11.05 0.69 -8.93
N TRP A 2 10.63 0.72 -7.68
CA TRP A 2 9.41 0.05 -7.25
C TRP A 2 8.24 1.04 -7.27
N MET A 3 7.07 0.53 -7.58
CA MET A 3 5.80 1.21 -7.48
C MET A 3 4.90 0.41 -6.56
N ILE A 4 4.27 1.09 -5.61
CA ILE A 4 3.27 0.51 -4.72
C ILE A 4 1.97 1.23 -5.02
N GLU A 5 0.93 0.48 -5.40
CA GLU A 5 -0.39 1.01 -5.68
C GLU A 5 -1.40 0.43 -4.70
N GLY A 6 -2.28 1.28 -4.15
CA GLY A 6 -3.39 0.87 -3.30
C GLY A 6 -4.72 1.05 -4.02
N THR A 7 -5.54 0.00 -4.01
CA THR A 7 -6.90 -0.01 -4.59
C THR A 7 -7.89 -0.57 -3.58
N TRP A 8 -9.10 -0.05 -3.53
CA TRP A 8 -10.14 -0.58 -2.66
C TRP A 8 -10.78 -1.85 -3.26
N SER A 9 -10.85 -2.91 -2.47
CA SER A 9 -11.74 -4.04 -2.75
C SER A 9 -13.20 -3.59 -2.60
N GLY A 10 -14.10 -4.13 -3.44
CA GLY A 10 -15.54 -3.83 -3.37
C GLY A 10 -16.06 -2.87 -4.43
N TYR A 11 -15.20 -2.15 -5.15
CA TYR A 11 -15.62 -1.41 -6.35
C TYR A 11 -15.52 -2.30 -7.59
N THR A 12 -16.55 -2.29 -8.43
CA THR A 12 -16.53 -2.98 -9.74
C THR A 12 -15.41 -2.42 -10.62
N SER A 13 -14.94 -3.21 -11.58
CA SER A 13 -13.72 -2.92 -12.39
C SER A 13 -13.70 -1.54 -13.06
N SER A 14 -14.85 -0.93 -13.34
CA SER A 14 -14.97 0.44 -13.88
C SER A 14 -14.77 1.55 -12.84
N GLN A 15 -14.80 1.24 -11.55
CA GLN A 15 -14.67 2.16 -10.41
C GLN A 15 -13.44 1.88 -9.53
N GLN A 16 -12.66 0.84 -9.81
CA GLN A 16 -11.39 0.57 -9.13
C GLN A 16 -10.36 1.66 -9.44
N LYS A 17 -10.49 2.79 -8.73
CA LYS A 17 -9.53 3.88 -8.78
C LYS A 17 -8.34 3.52 -7.90
N ILE A 18 -7.16 3.80 -8.43
CA ILE A 18 -5.93 3.80 -7.64
C ILE A 18 -6.04 4.96 -6.66
N GLN A 19 -6.03 4.64 -5.37
CA GLN A 19 -6.17 5.62 -4.30
C GLN A 19 -4.83 5.97 -3.66
N HIS A 20 -3.86 5.06 -3.78
CA HIS A 20 -2.49 5.28 -3.39
C HIS A 20 -1.56 4.90 -4.51
N ARG A 21 -0.53 5.70 -4.74
CA ARG A 21 0.58 5.38 -5.61
C ARG A 21 1.83 6.06 -5.06
N GLU A 22 2.75 5.27 -4.56
CA GLU A 22 4.08 5.76 -4.19
C GLU A 22 5.18 5.03 -4.97
N TYR A 23 6.32 5.70 -5.02
CA TYR A 23 7.45 5.32 -5.82
C TYR A 23 8.68 5.20 -4.94
N VAL A 24 9.22 3.98 -4.87
CA VAL A 24 10.29 3.65 -3.94
C VAL A 24 11.54 3.31 -4.74
N SER A 25 12.67 3.92 -4.35
CA SER A 25 13.96 3.65 -5.00
C SER A 25 14.38 2.19 -4.80
N GLN A 26 15.31 1.70 -5.63
CA GLN A 26 15.88 0.36 -5.48
C GLN A 26 17.13 0.35 -4.59
N SER A 27 17.22 1.30 -3.65
CA SER A 27 18.25 1.29 -2.61
C SER A 27 17.99 0.14 -1.63
N LYS A 28 18.97 -0.16 -0.77
CA LYS A 28 18.81 -1.13 0.32
C LYS A 28 17.58 -0.82 1.18
N SER A 29 17.40 0.45 1.57
CA SER A 29 16.24 0.91 2.35
C SER A 29 14.92 0.80 1.58
N GLY A 30 14.92 1.13 0.29
CA GLY A 30 13.73 1.03 -0.55
C GLY A 30 13.30 -0.42 -0.79
N ASN A 31 14.25 -1.32 -1.01
CA ASN A 31 13.96 -2.76 -1.12
C ASN A 31 13.43 -3.31 0.21
N ALA A 32 14.02 -2.93 1.35
CA ALA A 32 13.54 -3.34 2.67
C ALA A 32 12.09 -2.90 2.91
N PHE A 33 11.75 -1.66 2.57
CA PHE A 33 10.38 -1.17 2.69
C PHE A 33 9.41 -1.95 1.78
N VAL A 34 9.80 -2.29 0.55
CA VAL A 34 8.97 -3.11 -0.34
C VAL A 34 8.72 -4.52 0.21
N GLU A 35 9.73 -5.15 0.81
CA GLU A 35 9.54 -6.46 1.45
C GLU A 35 8.63 -6.36 2.69
N GLN A 36 8.71 -5.27 3.46
CA GLN A 36 7.77 -5.01 4.56
C GLN A 36 6.33 -4.86 4.06
N VAL A 37 6.11 -4.16 2.95
CA VAL A 37 4.78 -4.06 2.33
C VAL A 37 4.28 -5.43 1.85
N ARG A 38 5.16 -6.30 1.31
CA ARG A 38 4.79 -7.68 0.97
C ARG A 38 4.39 -8.50 2.18
N ALA A 39 5.09 -8.31 3.31
CA ALA A 39 4.79 -8.99 4.55
C ALA A 39 3.39 -8.64 5.11
N LEU A 40 2.80 -7.52 4.69
CA LEU A 40 1.39 -7.19 4.98
C LEU A 40 0.38 -8.09 4.24
N GLY A 41 0.81 -9.06 3.43
CA GLY A 41 -0.11 -9.95 2.71
C GLY A 41 -0.86 -9.27 1.57
N TYR A 42 -0.26 -8.24 0.96
CA TYR A 42 -0.81 -7.49 -0.17
C TYR A 42 -2.10 -6.70 0.12
N GLY A 43 -2.38 -6.36 1.38
CA GLY A 43 -3.35 -5.33 1.67
C GLY A 43 -3.67 -5.13 3.14
N ILE A 44 -4.50 -4.13 3.41
CA ILE A 44 -4.89 -3.71 4.76
C ILE A 44 -6.41 -3.79 4.86
N ARG A 45 -6.93 -4.57 5.82
CA ARG A 45 -8.37 -4.72 6.05
C ARG A 45 -8.90 -3.60 6.93
N TYR A 46 -10.07 -3.09 6.59
CA TYR A 46 -10.79 -2.07 7.34
C TYR A 46 -11.91 -2.68 8.19
N THR A 47 -12.39 -1.90 9.15
CA THR A 47 -13.43 -2.30 10.10
C THR A 47 -14.80 -2.55 9.45
N ASP A 48 -15.04 -1.92 8.30
CA ASP A 48 -16.26 -2.10 7.49
C ASP A 48 -16.20 -3.33 6.55
N GLY A 49 -15.11 -4.12 6.63
CA GLY A 49 -14.90 -5.30 5.80
C GLY A 49 -14.28 -5.00 4.43
N THR A 50 -14.07 -3.73 4.07
CA THR A 50 -13.33 -3.35 2.86
C THR A 50 -11.83 -3.58 3.04
N MET A 51 -11.09 -3.63 1.94
CA MET A 51 -9.64 -3.88 1.96
C MET A 51 -8.91 -2.95 1.00
N LEU A 52 -7.87 -2.29 1.48
CA LEU A 52 -6.91 -1.61 0.62
C LEU A 52 -5.93 -2.65 0.08
N VAL A 53 -6.17 -3.12 -1.13
CA VAL A 53 -5.32 -4.07 -1.85
C VAL A 53 -4.09 -3.33 -2.36
N LEU A 54 -2.91 -3.80 -1.95
CA LEU A 54 -1.60 -3.26 -2.28
C LEU A 54 -0.95 -4.10 -3.39
N ARG A 55 -0.71 -3.46 -4.53
CA ARG A 55 0.03 -4.05 -5.65
C ARG A 55 1.44 -3.47 -5.72
N ILE A 56 2.42 -4.34 -5.87
CA ILE A 56 3.82 -3.95 -6.02
C ILE A 56 4.29 -4.31 -7.42
N ALA A 57 4.88 -3.36 -8.13
CA ALA A 57 5.41 -3.58 -9.47
C ALA A 57 6.79 -2.92 -9.64
N LYS A 58 7.65 -3.56 -10.42
CA LYS A 58 8.89 -2.94 -10.91
C LYS A 58 8.55 -2.10 -12.13
N VAL A 59 8.90 -0.82 -12.10
CA VAL A 59 8.58 0.13 -13.18
C VAL A 59 9.83 0.84 -13.71
N PRO A 60 9.82 1.24 -15.00
CA PRO A 60 10.85 2.10 -15.57
C PRO A 60 10.87 3.47 -14.89
N ARG A 61 11.90 4.28 -15.15
CA ARG A 61 12.08 5.59 -14.50
C ARG A 61 10.96 6.59 -14.77
N ARG A 62 10.14 6.40 -15.81
CA ARG A 62 8.99 7.24 -16.12
C ARG A 62 7.90 7.02 -15.06
N LYS A 63 7.69 8.03 -14.21
CA LYS A 63 6.69 8.01 -13.15
C LYS A 63 5.36 8.54 -13.67
N LEU A 64 4.27 7.88 -13.32
CA LEU A 64 2.94 8.48 -13.34
C LEU A 64 2.82 9.45 -12.15
N ARG A 65 1.70 10.17 -12.07
CA ARG A 65 1.43 11.04 -10.91
C ARG A 65 1.36 10.20 -9.64
N ALA A 66 2.14 10.58 -8.63
CA ALA A 66 2.06 10.01 -7.29
C ALA A 66 0.75 10.41 -6.61
N MET A 67 0.23 9.52 -5.77
CA MET A 67 -1.01 9.71 -5.03
C MET A 67 -0.78 9.27 -3.59
N ASP A 68 -0.60 10.21 -2.68
CA ASP A 68 -0.37 9.87 -1.28
C ASP A 68 -1.68 9.84 -0.49
N GLY A 69 -2.55 8.86 -0.79
CA GLY A 69 -3.78 8.66 -0.03
C GLY A 69 -3.60 7.88 1.27
N TYR A 70 -2.65 6.93 1.29
CA TYR A 70 -2.56 5.91 2.35
C TYR A 70 -1.12 5.62 2.82
N GLY A 71 -0.12 6.43 2.45
CA GLY A 71 1.28 6.17 2.80
C GLY A 71 1.52 6.13 4.32
N LYS A 72 0.85 6.99 5.08
CA LYS A 72 0.91 6.99 6.56
C LYS A 72 0.38 5.68 7.14
N LEU A 73 -0.82 5.25 6.72
CA LEU A 73 -1.43 4.01 7.20
C LEU A 73 -0.58 2.79 6.89
N ILE A 74 -0.04 2.70 5.68
CA ILE A 74 0.84 1.58 5.28
C ILE A 74 2.04 1.50 6.22
N ARG A 75 2.66 2.64 6.56
CA ARG A 75 3.79 2.71 7.48
C ARG A 75 3.42 2.34 8.90
N GLU A 76 2.25 2.76 9.38
CA GLU A 76 1.74 2.41 10.71
C GLU A 76 1.47 0.91 10.82
N CYS A 77 0.80 0.32 9.83
CA CYS A 77 0.58 -1.12 9.76
C CYS A 77 1.89 -1.91 9.73
N ILE A 78 2.89 -1.45 8.96
CA ILE A 78 4.24 -2.05 8.96
C ILE A 78 4.90 -1.94 10.33
N ALA A 79 4.84 -0.77 10.97
CA ALA A 79 5.49 -0.54 12.25
C ALA A 79 4.90 -1.42 13.37
N GLN A 80 3.59 -1.68 13.31
CA GLN A 80 2.88 -2.52 14.27
C GLN A 80 2.83 -4.00 13.87
N GLY A 81 3.26 -4.34 12.65
CA GLY A 81 3.20 -5.72 12.14
C GLY A 81 1.78 -6.24 11.94
N VAL A 82 0.81 -5.36 11.67
CA VAL A 82 -0.61 -5.71 11.55
C VAL A 82 -1.11 -5.53 10.12
N THR A 83 -2.12 -6.31 9.74
CA THR A 83 -2.74 -6.27 8.39
C THR A 83 -4.18 -5.73 8.42
N SER A 84 -4.62 -5.22 9.57
CA SER A 84 -5.95 -4.67 9.78
C SER A 84 -5.86 -3.34 10.51
N VAL A 85 -6.71 -2.39 10.12
CA VAL A 85 -6.88 -1.11 10.82
C VAL A 85 -7.41 -1.34 12.23
N ALA A 86 -8.22 -2.38 12.46
CA ALA A 86 -8.77 -2.70 13.77
C ALA A 86 -7.70 -3.12 14.80
N ASP A 87 -6.55 -3.59 14.32
CA ASP A 87 -5.44 -4.04 15.17
C ASP A 87 -4.45 -2.89 15.47
N LEU A 88 -4.66 -1.71 14.88
CA LEU A 88 -3.86 -0.54 15.20
C LEU A 88 -4.26 0.00 16.58
N PRO A 89 -3.27 0.46 17.39
CA PRO A 89 -3.59 1.13 18.64
C PRO A 89 -4.44 2.37 18.37
N PRO A 90 -5.36 2.73 19.28
CA PRO A 90 -6.12 3.97 19.18
C PRO A 90 -5.15 5.15 19.12
N ALA A 91 -5.42 6.08 18.20
CA ALA A 91 -4.65 7.30 18.01
C ALA A 91 -4.82 8.30 19.16
#